data_AF-A0AAP2D6P2-F1
#
_entry.id   AF-A0AAP2D6P2-F1
#
_cell.length_a   1.000
_cell.length_b   1.000
_cell.length_c   1.000
_cell.angle_alpha   90.00
_cell.angle_beta   90.00
_cell.angle_gamma   90.00
#
_symmetry.space_group_name_H-M   'P 1'
#
loop_
_entity.id
_entity.type
_entity.pdbx_description
1 polymer ?
#
loop_
_entity_poly.entity_id
_entity_poly.type
_entity_poly.pdbx_seq_one_letter_code
_entity_poly.pdbx_strand_id
1 'polypeptide(L)'
;MIRFVLALLATAAMITGVTLLAWRQQWLPLPSFLYQTLILLAFSTALIYRYLYKVDKSEYFVQLYLLTMTVKLLAYGVYCVFMVLQDKPGATANVVFFMVVYATFTFLEITFLYRRISRF
;
A
#
# COMPACT_ATOMS: atom_id res chain seq x y z
N MET A 1 -8.47 12.97 -8.21
CA MET A 1 -7.11 12.36 -8.15
C MET A 1 -6.16 13.07 -7.17
N ILE A 2 -5.95 14.39 -7.26
CA ILE A 2 -4.99 15.11 -6.39
C ILE A 2 -5.22 14.86 -4.88
N ARG A 3 -6.48 14.90 -4.43
CA ARG A 3 -6.84 14.61 -3.02
C ARG A 3 -6.40 13.23 -2.54
N PHE A 4 -6.49 12.21 -3.39
CA PHE A 4 -6.06 10.86 -3.07
C PHE A 4 -4.53 10.78 -2.97
N VAL A 5 -3.81 11.37 -3.92
CA VAL A 5 -2.34 11.39 -3.90
C VAL A 5 -1.81 12.11 -2.67
N LEU A 6 -2.41 13.25 -2.31
CA LEU A 6 -2.06 13.97 -1.07
C LEU A 6 -2.34 13.13 0.18
N ALA A 7 -3.49 12.46 0.26
CA ALA A 7 -3.81 11.58 1.38
C ALA A 7 -2.84 10.39 1.47
N LEU A 8 -2.48 9.78 0.34
CA LEU A 8 -1.52 8.69 0.26
C LEU A 8 -0.13 9.14 0.74
N LEU A 9 0.36 10.28 0.26
CA LEU A 9 1.66 10.83 0.66
C LEU A 9 1.67 11.23 2.15
N ALA A 10 0.59 11.86 2.63
CA ALA A 10 0.45 12.21 4.04
C ALA A 10 0.45 10.95 4.94
N THR A 11 -0.23 9.88 4.51
CA THR A 11 -0.27 8.61 5.23
C THR A 11 1.10 7.93 5.21
N ALA A 12 1.81 7.96 4.07
CA ALA A 12 3.17 7.44 3.97
C ALA A 12 4.15 8.20 4.89
N ALA A 13 4.06 9.53 4.92
CA ALA A 13 4.86 10.37 5.82
C ALA A 13 4.54 10.10 7.29
N MET A 14 3.26 9.93 7.63
CA MET A 14 2.82 9.57 8.99
C MET A 14 3.36 8.20 9.41
N ILE A 15 3.22 7.17 8.57
CA ILE A 15 3.77 5.83 8.83
C ILE A 15 5.28 5.91 9.04
N THR A 16 6.00 6.66 8.21
CA THR A 16 7.45 6.86 8.35
C THR A 16 7.78 7.49 9.69
N GLY A 17 7.09 8.57 10.05
CA GLY A 17 7.27 9.28 11.32
C GLY A 17 7.02 8.39 12.53
N VAL A 18 5.90 7.65 12.54
CA VAL A 18 5.57 6.71 13.63
C VAL A 18 6.61 5.61 13.74
N THR A 19 7.07 5.05 12.62
CA THR A 19 8.06 3.97 12.63
C THR A 19 9.41 4.44 13.17
N LEU A 20 9.86 5.64 12.77
CA LEU A 20 11.10 6.23 13.28
C LEU A 20 11.00 6.60 14.77
N LEU A 21 9.85 7.10 15.23
CA LEU A 21 9.61 7.37 16.65
C LEU A 21 9.59 6.08 17.47
N ALA A 22 8.92 5.03 17.00
CA ALA A 22 8.88 3.73 17.66
C ALA A 22 10.27 3.09 17.75
N TRP A 23 11.10 3.24 16.72
CA TRP A 23 12.48 2.81 16.73
C TRP A 23 13.33 3.58 17.74
N ARG A 24 13.21 4.92 17.80
CA ARG A 24 13.92 5.75 18.78
C ARG A 24 13.58 5.40 20.23
N GLN A 25 12.34 4.99 20.49
CA GLN A 25 11.90 4.55 21.82
C GLN A 25 12.20 3.07 22.11
N GLN A 26 12.89 2.37 21.19
CA GLN A 26 13.21 0.93 21.28
C GLN A 26 11.98 0.01 21.41
N TRP A 27 10.80 0.48 21.00
CA TRP A 27 9.58 -0.32 21.05
C TRP A 27 9.56 -1.40 19.97
N LEU A 28 10.13 -1.10 18.80
CA LEU A 28 10.14 -1.98 17.63
C LEU A 28 11.48 -1.91 16.90
N PRO A 29 11.96 -3.04 16.34
CA PRO A 29 13.10 -3.04 15.44
C PRO A 29 12.77 -2.28 14.15
N LEU A 30 13.73 -1.52 13.62
CA LEU A 30 13.54 -0.79 12.37
C LEU A 30 13.48 -1.79 11.19
N PRO A 31 12.40 -1.78 10.38
CA PRO A 31 12.34 -2.62 9.20
C PRO A 31 13.42 -2.21 8.19
N SER A 32 14.28 -3.14 7.79
CA SER A 32 15.34 -2.92 6.79
C SER A 32 14.80 -2.45 5.44
N PHE A 33 13.58 -2.89 5.10
CA PHE A 33 12.91 -2.57 3.83
C PHE A 33 11.90 -1.42 3.92
N LEU A 34 11.98 -0.57 4.96
CA LEU A 34 11.01 0.50 5.23
C LEU A 34 10.71 1.36 3.98
N TYR A 35 11.75 1.93 3.37
CA TYR A 35 11.56 2.85 2.24
C TYR A 35 11.16 2.11 0.97
N GLN A 36 11.74 0.93 0.71
CA GLN A 36 11.46 0.12 -0.46
C GLN A 36 9.99 -0.34 -0.45
N THR A 37 9.51 -0.80 0.71
CA THR A 37 8.11 -1.20 0.92
C THR A 37 7.18 0.00 0.73
N LEU A 38 7.45 1.14 1.37
CA LEU A 38 6.61 2.33 1.24
C LEU A 38 6.52 2.84 -0.20
N ILE A 39 7.66 2.96 -0.90
CA ILE A 39 7.69 3.43 -2.28
C ILE A 39 6.94 2.47 -3.19
N LEU A 40 7.19 1.16 -3.07
CA LEU A 40 6.52 0.14 -3.89
C LEU A 40 5.00 0.20 -3.70
N LEU A 41 4.54 0.18 -2.45
CA LEU A 41 3.12 0.18 -2.12
C LEU A 41 2.44 1.50 -2.48
N ALA A 42 3.08 2.64 -2.23
CA ALA A 42 2.52 3.95 -2.59
C ALA A 42 2.39 4.07 -4.11
N PHE A 43 3.46 3.75 -4.85
CA PHE A 43 3.47 3.86 -6.30
C PHE A 43 2.43 2.93 -6.95
N SER A 44 2.42 1.65 -6.57
CA SER A 44 1.46 0.69 -7.10
C SER A 44 0.01 1.04 -6.75
N THR A 45 -0.27 1.48 -5.53
CA THR A 45 -1.62 1.93 -5.14
C THR A 45 -2.03 3.20 -5.90
N ALA A 46 -1.12 4.15 -6.11
CA ALA A 46 -1.39 5.33 -6.94
C ALA A 46 -1.68 4.98 -8.40
N LEU A 47 -0.94 4.01 -8.96
CA LEU A 47 -1.13 3.53 -10.33
C LEU A 47 -2.49 2.84 -10.49
N ILE A 48 -2.83 1.93 -9.59
CA ILE A 48 -4.11 1.20 -9.60
C ILE A 48 -5.27 2.19 -9.43
N TYR A 49 -5.18 3.10 -8.45
CA TYR A 49 -6.19 4.13 -8.25
C TYR A 49 -6.35 4.98 -9.51
N ARG A 50 -5.26 5.42 -10.17
CA ARG A 50 -5.35 6.20 -11.42
C ARG A 50 -6.00 5.41 -12.54
N TYR A 51 -5.69 4.12 -12.67
CA TYR A 51 -6.27 3.24 -13.68
C TYR A 51 -7.78 3.11 -13.45
N LEU A 52 -8.21 2.75 -12.24
CA LEU A 52 -9.62 2.60 -11.87
C LEU A 52 -10.37 3.94 -11.88
N TYR A 53 -9.69 5.05 -11.57
CA TYR A 53 -10.27 6.39 -11.63
C TYR A 53 -10.65 6.82 -13.05
N LYS A 54 -10.04 6.24 -14.09
CA LYS A 54 -10.39 6.55 -15.49
C LYS A 54 -11.51 5.69 -16.04
N VAL A 55 -11.88 4.62 -15.35
CA VAL A 55 -12.98 3.76 -15.75
C VAL A 55 -14.29 4.43 -15.32
N ASP A 56 -15.15 4.76 -16.29
CA ASP A 56 -16.47 5.35 -16.07
C ASP A 56 -17.62 4.34 -16.21
N LYS A 57 -17.37 3.16 -16.81
CA LYS A 57 -18.39 2.11 -16.93
C LYS A 57 -18.50 1.34 -15.61
N SER A 58 -19.55 1.62 -14.84
CA SER A 58 -19.83 0.98 -13.56
C SER A 58 -19.96 -0.55 -13.66
N GLU A 59 -20.49 -1.05 -14.77
CA GLU A 59 -20.72 -2.49 -15.03
C GLU A 59 -19.44 -3.33 -14.93
N TYR A 60 -18.29 -2.79 -15.38
CA TYR A 60 -17.01 -3.49 -15.37
C TYR A 60 -16.10 -3.11 -14.20
N PHE A 61 -16.52 -2.15 -13.36
CA PHE A 61 -15.68 -1.62 -12.29
C PHE A 61 -15.25 -2.71 -11.31
N VAL A 62 -16.20 -3.54 -10.85
CA VAL A 62 -15.93 -4.61 -9.89
C VAL A 62 -14.97 -5.64 -10.47
N GLN A 63 -15.16 -6.04 -11.73
CA GLN A 63 -14.31 -7.02 -12.41
C GLN A 63 -12.87 -6.50 -12.57
N LEU A 64 -12.73 -5.24 -13.00
CA LEU A 64 -11.42 -4.59 -13.12
C LEU A 64 -10.74 -4.40 -11.77
N TYR A 65 -11.49 -4.08 -10.72
CA TYR A 65 -10.96 -3.98 -9.36
C TYR A 65 -10.49 -5.35 -8.82
N LEU A 66 -11.25 -6.42 -9.05
CA LEU A 66 -10.82 -7.77 -8.66
C LEU A 66 -9.57 -8.22 -9.43
N LEU A 67 -9.49 -7.86 -10.71
CA LEU A 67 -8.31 -8.11 -11.52
C LEU A 67 -7.09 -7.36 -10.96
N THR A 68 -7.21 -6.07 -10.65
CA THR A 68 -6.09 -5.30 -10.08
C THR A 68 -5.68 -5.85 -8.71
N MET A 69 -6.63 -6.28 -7.87
CA MET A 69 -6.31 -6.93 -6.59
C MET A 69 -5.56 -8.25 -6.77
N THR A 70 -5.95 -9.05 -7.76
CA THR A 70 -5.26 -10.32 -8.08
C THR A 70 -3.82 -10.07 -8.53
N VAL A 71 -3.62 -9.12 -9.45
CA VAL A 71 -2.30 -8.72 -9.93
C VAL A 71 -1.45 -8.15 -8.77
N LYS A 72 -2.06 -7.33 -7.90
CA LYS A 72 -1.42 -6.74 -6.72
C LYS A 72 -0.94 -7.84 -5.75
N LEU A 73 -1.78 -8.84 -5.47
CA LEU A 73 -1.43 -9.98 -4.61
C LEU A 73 -0.27 -10.80 -5.18
N LEU A 74 -0.28 -11.12 -6.48
CA LEU A 74 0.80 -11.88 -7.11
C LEU A 74 2.13 -11.10 -7.07
N ALA A 75 2.12 -9.82 -7.45
CA ALA A 75 3.31 -8.98 -7.44
C ALA A 75 3.89 -8.82 -6.03
N TYR A 76 3.02 -8.63 -5.04
CA TYR A 76 3.43 -8.49 -3.64
C TYR A 76 3.89 -9.79 -3.02
N GLY A 77 3.33 -10.94 -3.43
CA GLY A 77 3.82 -12.25 -3.04
C GLY A 77 5.27 -12.45 -3.48
N VAL A 78 5.59 -12.14 -4.74
CA VAL A 78 6.97 -12.19 -5.26
C VAL A 78 7.88 -11.23 -4.50
N TYR A 79 7.43 -10.01 -4.22
CA TYR A 79 8.18 -9.04 -3.42
C TYR A 79 8.48 -9.56 -2.01
N CYS A 80 7.49 -10.15 -1.33
CA CYS A 80 7.68 -10.70 0.01
C CYS A 80 8.70 -11.84 0.01
N VAL A 81 8.64 -12.75 -0.98
CA VAL A 81 9.63 -13.82 -1.13
C VAL A 81 11.04 -13.23 -1.33
N PHE A 82 11.19 -12.27 -2.24
CA PHE A 82 12.48 -11.60 -2.47
C PHE A 82 13.02 -10.92 -1.20
N MET A 83 12.18 -10.20 -0.47
CA MET A 83 12.52 -9.51 0.77
C MET A 83 12.99 -10.48 1.86
N VAL A 84 12.29 -11.60 2.04
CA VAL A 84 12.64 -12.64 3.03
C VAL A 84 13.97 -13.32 2.66
N LEU A 85 14.24 -13.53 1.37
CA LEU A 85 15.50 -14.14 0.92
C LEU A 85 16.71 -13.22 1.15
N GLN A 86 16.53 -11.90 1.02
CA GLN A 86 17.59 -10.91 1.22
C GLN A 86 17.91 -10.67 2.71
N ASP A 87 16.88 -10.60 3.56
CA ASP A 87 17.05 -10.32 4.99
C ASP A 87 16.24 -11.30 5.83
N LYS A 88 16.77 -12.51 6.01
CA LYS A 88 16.15 -13.55 6.84
C LYS A 88 16.02 -13.14 8.32
N PRO A 89 17.04 -12.51 8.96
CA PRO A 89 16.91 -12.08 10.36
C PRO A 89 15.83 -11.00 10.57
N GLY A 90 15.71 -10.04 9.64
CA GLY A 90 14.69 -9.00 9.69
C GLY A 90 13.34 -9.37 9.05
N ALA A 91 13.19 -10.59 8.53
CA ALA A 91 12.04 -11.02 7.73
C ALA A 91 10.70 -10.76 8.43
N THR A 92 10.57 -11.13 9.70
CA THR A 92 9.34 -10.96 10.47
C THR A 92 8.94 -9.49 10.58
N ALA A 93 9.88 -8.61 10.94
CA ALA A 93 9.62 -7.17 11.07
C ALA A 93 9.25 -6.55 9.71
N ASN A 94 9.94 -6.94 8.65
CA ASN A 94 9.67 -6.46 7.29
C ASN A 94 8.30 -6.93 6.78
N VAL A 95 7.91 -8.20 7.01
CA VAL A 95 6.60 -8.73 6.62
C VAL A 95 5.47 -8.07 7.41
N VAL A 96 5.62 -7.91 8.73
CA VAL A 96 4.61 -7.22 9.55
C VAL A 96 4.44 -5.77 9.09
N PHE A 97 5.56 -5.06 8.84
CA PHE A 97 5.53 -3.71 8.29
C PHE A 97 4.80 -3.68 6.94
N PHE A 98 5.15 -4.58 6.02
CA PHE A 98 4.48 -4.72 4.73
C PHE A 98 2.96 -4.90 4.90
N MET A 99 2.51 -5.80 5.78
CA MET A 99 1.09 -6.07 6.01
C MET A 99 0.34 -4.84 6.54
N VAL A 100 0.92 -4.12 7.50
CA VAL A 100 0.30 -2.90 8.07
C VAL A 100 0.17 -1.81 7.02
N VAL A 101 1.24 -1.55 6.25
CA VAL A 101 1.23 -0.53 5.19
C VAL A 101 0.26 -0.94 4.07
N TYR A 102 0.28 -2.20 3.67
CA TYR A 102 -0.63 -2.77 2.67
C TYR A 102 -2.10 -2.57 3.05
N ALA A 103 -2.47 -2.96 4.27
CA ALA A 103 -3.82 -2.82 4.77
C ALA A 103 -4.24 -1.33 4.79
N THR A 104 -3.36 -0.46 5.28
CA THR A 104 -3.64 0.98 5.38
C THR A 104 -3.86 1.62 4.00
N PHE A 105 -2.99 1.35 3.03
CA PHE A 105 -3.11 1.91 1.68
C PHE A 105 -4.30 1.33 0.92
N THR A 106 -4.58 0.04 1.10
CA THR A 106 -5.75 -0.61 0.50
C THR A 106 -7.05 -0.05 1.07
N PHE A 107 -7.12 0.18 2.39
CA PHE A 107 -8.26 0.84 3.01
C PHE A 107 -8.48 2.25 2.47
N LEU A 108 -7.41 3.03 2.31
CA LEU A 108 -7.46 4.37 1.74
C LEU A 108 -7.93 4.34 0.27
N GLU A 109 -7.38 3.42 -0.53
CA GLU A 109 -7.80 3.16 -1.91
C GLU A 109 -9.30 2.86 -2.02
N ILE A 110 -9.80 1.89 -1.25
CA ILE A 110 -11.21 1.49 -1.26
C ILE A 110 -12.09 2.66 -0.82
N THR A 111 -11.73 3.38 0.25
CA THR A 111 -12.53 4.49 0.76
C THR A 111 -12.70 5.60 -0.28
N PHE A 112 -11.62 5.95 -0.99
CA PHE A 112 -11.68 6.99 -2.04
C PHE A 112 -12.41 6.51 -3.29
N LEU A 113 -12.24 5.25 -3.70
CA LEU A 113 -12.97 4.66 -4.81
C LEU A 113 -14.47 4.57 -4.50
N TYR A 114 -14.83 4.11 -3.31
CA TYR A 114 -16.22 4.02 -2.85
C TYR A 114 -16.90 5.38 -2.84
N ARG A 115 -16.27 6.42 -2.27
CA ARG A 115 -16.78 7.80 -2.27
C ARG A 115 -16.97 8.39 -3.67
N ARG A 116 -16.21 7.92 -4.66
CA ARG A 116 -16.38 8.34 -6.06
C ARG A 116 -17.64 7.72 -6.65
N ILE A 117 -17.84 6.42 -6.43
CA ILE A 117 -18.97 5.66 -6.99
C ILE A 117 -20.28 6.10 -6.32
N SER A 118 -20.28 6.30 -5.00
CA SER A 118 -21.48 6.66 -4.24
C SER A 118 -21.93 8.12 -4.38
N ARG A 119 -21.17 8.96 -5.11
CA ARG A 119 -21.54 10.35 -5.41
C ARG A 119 -22.28 10.49 -6.75
N PHE A 120 -22.36 9.41 -7.51
CA PHE A 120 -23.31 9.24 -8.60
C PHE A 120 -24.59 8.59 -8.05
#